data_AF-A0A7K3DH04-F1
#
_entry.id   AF-A0A7K3DH04-F1
#
_cell.length_a   1.000
_cell.length_b   1.000
_cell.length_c   1.000
_cell.angle_alpha   90.00
_cell.angle_beta   90.00
_cell.angle_gamma   90.00
#
_symmetry.space_group_name_H-M   'P 1'
#
loop_
_entity.id
_entity.type
_entity.pdbx_description
1 polymer ?
#
loop_
_entity_poly.entity_id
_entity_poly.type
_entity_poly.pdbx_seq_one_letter_code
_entity_poly.pdbx_strand_id
1 'polypeptide(L)'
;MSTTSVPRSLVSTLVEAAVTAPSLHNAQPWRFVHRAASGTVELHGEPAPREPDRRALHLACGAALFGLRAAAAQEGVRAGVELLPDPADAWHLADVRLDGSGDPAPQADPADGAGAAYDGLAELAPALHERHAGRTPFTDERVPPELLDGLGASALIEGGRLVLPGGLPEESVRELVRASGAFEATDGAAGQSFEEHPQLALLGTSGDTPADRLRAGQAMQRVLLQATLDGLSSSVLSPPEAWPGTWPDGADGAAGDARAATGPPTGRVQVLVRFGYGPRSPVAPRRPVTEVLSFAD
;
A
#
# COMPACT_ATOMS: atom_id res chain seq x y z
N MET A 1 -5.69 21.46 -27.89
CA MET A 1 -5.38 20.03 -27.84
C MET A 1 -6.60 19.36 -27.24
N SER A 2 -7.31 18.53 -28.01
CA SER A 2 -8.54 17.90 -27.56
C SER A 2 -8.17 16.78 -26.59
N THR A 3 -8.53 16.93 -25.31
CA THR A 3 -8.45 15.85 -24.32
C THR A 3 -9.36 14.72 -24.78
N THR A 4 -8.77 13.61 -25.21
CA THR A 4 -9.54 12.40 -25.55
C THR A 4 -10.16 11.85 -24.28
N SER A 5 -11.49 11.86 -24.21
CA SER A 5 -12.24 11.29 -23.09
C SER A 5 -11.95 9.79 -22.98
N VAL A 6 -11.58 9.34 -21.78
CA VAL A 6 -11.30 7.94 -21.49
C VAL A 6 -12.61 7.12 -21.48
N PRO A 7 -12.73 6.03 -22.28
CA PRO A 7 -13.95 5.23 -22.33
C PRO A 7 -14.31 4.61 -20.97
N ARG A 8 -15.61 4.50 -20.66
CA ARG A 8 -16.09 3.86 -19.41
C ARG A 8 -15.58 2.43 -19.24
N SER A 9 -15.43 1.68 -20.34
CA SER A 9 -14.88 0.31 -20.30
C SER A 9 -13.45 0.29 -19.80
N LEU A 10 -12.62 1.26 -20.22
CA LEU A 10 -11.25 1.38 -19.74
C LEU A 10 -11.25 1.73 -18.25
N VAL A 11 -12.09 2.68 -17.82
CA VAL A 11 -12.23 3.01 -16.39
C VAL A 11 -12.60 1.78 -15.55
N SER A 12 -13.53 0.94 -16.02
CA SER A 12 -13.86 -0.31 -15.34
C SER A 12 -12.64 -1.23 -15.20
N THR A 13 -11.85 -1.42 -16.26
CA THR A 13 -10.62 -2.23 -16.22
C THR A 13 -9.60 -1.68 -15.22
N LEU A 14 -9.42 -0.35 -15.17
CA LEU A 14 -8.52 0.29 -14.20
C LEU A 14 -8.97 0.03 -12.76
N VAL A 15 -10.28 0.09 -12.50
CA VAL A 15 -10.84 -0.18 -11.16
C VAL A 15 -10.80 -1.67 -10.82
N GLU A 16 -11.03 -2.57 -11.77
CA GLU A 16 -10.85 -4.02 -11.58
C GLU A 16 -9.43 -4.36 -11.11
N ALA A 17 -8.43 -3.69 -11.67
CA ALA A 17 -7.06 -3.82 -11.21
C ALA A 17 -6.85 -3.19 -9.82
N ALA A 18 -7.45 -2.01 -9.55
CA ALA A 18 -7.36 -1.33 -8.27
C ALA A 18 -7.89 -2.18 -7.10
N VAL A 19 -9.02 -2.89 -7.29
CA VAL A 19 -9.65 -3.69 -6.22
C VAL A 19 -8.86 -4.95 -5.86
N THR A 20 -7.82 -5.33 -6.62
CA THR A 20 -6.91 -6.42 -6.25
C THR A 20 -6.06 -6.10 -5.02
N ALA A 21 -6.01 -4.82 -4.63
CA ALA A 21 -5.25 -4.30 -3.50
C ALA A 21 -5.52 -5.07 -2.18
N PRO A 22 -4.51 -5.18 -1.31
CA PRO A 22 -4.69 -5.70 0.04
C PRO A 22 -5.54 -4.73 0.86
N SER A 23 -6.38 -5.29 1.73
CA SER A 23 -7.07 -4.57 2.78
C SER A 23 -7.12 -5.44 4.03
N LEU A 24 -7.00 -4.83 5.20
CA LEU A 24 -7.05 -5.55 6.47
C LEU A 24 -8.40 -6.27 6.57
N HIS A 25 -8.36 -7.54 7.00
CA HIS A 25 -9.53 -8.42 7.07
C HIS A 25 -10.31 -8.56 5.73
N ASN A 26 -9.65 -8.26 4.61
CA ASN A 26 -10.27 -8.16 3.28
C ASN A 26 -11.51 -7.25 3.26
N ALA A 27 -11.51 -6.18 4.07
CA ALA A 27 -12.64 -5.27 4.25
C ALA A 27 -13.03 -4.52 2.97
N GLN A 28 -12.08 -4.34 2.04
CA GLN A 28 -12.28 -3.67 0.74
C GLN A 28 -13.07 -2.35 0.84
N PRO A 29 -12.58 -1.40 1.67
CA PRO A 29 -13.37 -0.27 2.14
C PRO A 29 -13.32 0.92 1.16
N TRP A 30 -13.46 0.65 -0.13
CA TRP A 30 -13.31 1.63 -1.20
C TRP A 30 -14.54 1.69 -2.09
N ARG A 31 -14.82 2.89 -2.58
CA ARG A 31 -15.82 3.18 -3.59
C ARG A 31 -15.24 4.15 -4.61
N PHE A 32 -15.53 3.92 -5.87
CA PHE A 32 -15.08 4.73 -6.99
C PHE A 32 -16.27 5.41 -7.67
N VAL A 33 -16.10 6.67 -8.04
CA VAL A 33 -17.08 7.44 -8.82
C VAL A 33 -16.38 8.03 -10.03
N HIS A 34 -16.74 7.63 -11.24
CA HIS A 34 -16.22 8.24 -12.45
C HIS A 34 -17.12 9.40 -12.89
N ARG A 35 -16.58 10.61 -12.87
CA ARG A 35 -17.17 11.86 -13.37
C ARG A 35 -16.78 12.06 -14.83
N ALA A 36 -17.68 11.68 -15.75
CA ALA A 36 -17.37 11.71 -17.18
C ALA A 36 -17.05 13.13 -17.70
N ALA A 37 -17.74 14.15 -17.19
CA ALA A 37 -17.55 15.55 -17.60
C ALA A 37 -16.13 16.08 -17.31
N SER A 38 -15.51 15.64 -16.21
CA SER A 38 -14.17 16.06 -15.81
C SER A 38 -13.07 15.02 -16.11
N GLY A 39 -13.44 13.83 -16.59
CA GLY A 39 -12.52 12.71 -16.79
C GLY A 39 -11.84 12.25 -15.50
N THR A 40 -12.52 12.41 -14.36
CA THR A 40 -11.96 12.15 -13.03
C THR A 40 -12.59 10.91 -12.43
N VAL A 41 -11.76 10.03 -11.86
CA VAL A 41 -12.20 8.96 -10.97
C VAL A 41 -11.96 9.40 -9.53
N GLU A 42 -13.04 9.64 -8.80
CA GLU A 42 -13.01 9.92 -7.37
C GLU A 42 -12.87 8.60 -6.60
N LEU A 43 -11.99 8.56 -5.61
CA LEU A 43 -11.87 7.47 -4.64
C LEU A 43 -12.43 7.93 -3.29
N HIS A 44 -13.45 7.22 -2.84
CA HIS A 44 -14.13 7.42 -1.57
C HIS A 44 -13.88 6.23 -0.64
N GLY A 45 -13.77 6.50 0.66
CA GLY A 45 -13.72 5.47 1.68
C GLY A 45 -15.12 4.97 2.05
N GLU A 46 -15.22 3.72 2.50
CA GLU A 46 -16.42 3.14 3.08
C GLU A 46 -16.16 2.69 4.52
N PRO A 47 -17.14 2.80 5.44
CA PRO A 47 -16.99 2.29 6.80
C PRO A 47 -16.74 0.77 6.80
N ALA A 48 -15.72 0.33 7.55
CA ALA A 48 -15.43 -1.07 7.78
C ALA A 48 -15.65 -1.44 9.26
N PRO A 49 -16.12 -2.67 9.58
CA PRO A 49 -16.16 -3.15 10.95
C PRO A 49 -14.77 -3.11 11.60
N ARG A 50 -14.71 -2.77 12.90
CA ARG A 50 -13.49 -2.77 13.73
C ARG A 50 -12.38 -1.78 13.31
N GLU A 51 -12.73 -0.72 12.58
CA GLU A 51 -11.79 0.29 12.07
C GLU A 51 -12.14 1.74 12.53
N PRO A 52 -12.11 2.05 13.84
CA PRO A 52 -12.55 3.35 14.35
C PRO A 52 -11.65 4.52 13.91
N ASP A 53 -10.35 4.30 13.78
CA ASP A 53 -9.35 5.34 13.48
C ASP A 53 -9.08 5.52 11.98
N ARG A 54 -9.79 4.75 11.14
CA ARG A 54 -9.67 4.74 9.68
C ARG A 54 -8.25 4.50 9.15
N ARG A 55 -7.27 4.06 9.96
CA ARG A 55 -5.91 3.81 9.46
C ARG A 55 -5.92 2.74 8.38
N ALA A 56 -6.49 1.57 8.67
CA ALA A 56 -6.50 0.49 7.69
C ALA A 56 -7.31 0.87 6.45
N LEU A 57 -8.37 1.68 6.59
CA LEU A 57 -9.08 2.30 5.47
C LEU A 57 -8.10 3.08 4.58
N HIS A 58 -7.35 4.05 5.12
CA HIS A 58 -6.43 4.86 4.33
C HIS A 58 -5.32 4.03 3.69
N LEU A 59 -4.75 3.05 4.41
CA LEU A 59 -3.74 2.14 3.85
C LEU A 59 -4.31 1.32 2.68
N ALA A 60 -5.51 0.76 2.85
CA ALA A 60 -6.20 -0.02 1.84
C ALA A 60 -6.56 0.82 0.60
N CYS A 61 -7.13 2.01 0.80
CA CYS A 61 -7.47 2.93 -0.28
C CYS A 61 -6.22 3.47 -0.99
N GLY A 62 -5.13 3.74 -0.26
CA GLY A 62 -3.85 4.09 -0.87
C GLY A 62 -3.31 2.95 -1.75
N ALA A 63 -3.42 1.71 -1.29
CA ALA A 63 -3.02 0.55 -2.09
C ALA A 63 -3.87 0.39 -3.35
N ALA A 64 -5.19 0.58 -3.24
CA ALA A 64 -6.11 0.56 -4.40
C ALA A 64 -5.80 1.68 -5.40
N LEU A 65 -5.52 2.88 -4.91
CA LEU A 65 -5.12 4.03 -5.72
C LEU A 65 -3.84 3.74 -6.51
N PHE A 66 -2.84 3.08 -5.89
CA PHE A 66 -1.64 2.65 -6.61
C PHE A 66 -1.98 1.64 -7.72
N GLY A 67 -2.84 0.66 -7.44
CA GLY A 67 -3.27 -0.32 -8.45
C GLY A 67 -3.94 0.33 -9.66
N LEU A 68 -4.77 1.35 -9.43
CA LEU A 68 -5.37 2.15 -10.49
C LEU A 68 -4.30 2.88 -11.32
N ARG A 69 -3.31 3.53 -10.66
CA ARG A 69 -2.20 4.21 -11.33
C ARG A 69 -1.36 3.26 -12.20
N ALA A 70 -1.03 2.09 -11.67
CA ALA A 70 -0.24 1.08 -12.38
C ALA A 70 -0.98 0.53 -13.61
N ALA A 71 -2.27 0.22 -13.46
CA ALA A 71 -3.11 -0.20 -14.59
C ALA A 71 -3.25 0.91 -15.64
N ALA A 72 -3.41 2.16 -15.22
CA ALA A 72 -3.50 3.29 -16.15
C ALA A 72 -2.21 3.44 -16.96
N ALA A 73 -1.05 3.31 -16.29
CA ALA A 73 0.25 3.36 -16.95
C ALA A 73 0.43 2.23 -17.97
N GLN A 74 -0.03 1.00 -17.66
CA GLN A 74 0.00 -0.13 -18.60
C GLN A 74 -0.82 0.15 -19.87
N GLU A 75 -1.96 0.85 -19.72
CA GLU A 75 -2.86 1.22 -20.81
C GLU A 75 -2.44 2.53 -21.51
N GLY A 76 -1.29 3.10 -21.17
CA GLY A 76 -0.79 4.35 -21.74
C GLY A 76 -1.60 5.59 -21.34
N VAL A 77 -2.40 5.50 -20.28
CA VAL A 77 -3.20 6.60 -19.73
C VAL A 77 -2.47 7.26 -18.57
N ARG A 78 -2.34 8.59 -18.62
CA ARG A 78 -1.77 9.33 -17.49
C ARG A 78 -2.83 9.49 -16.41
N ALA A 79 -2.50 9.07 -15.18
CA ALA A 79 -3.37 9.18 -14.01
C ALA A 79 -2.84 10.25 -13.05
N GLY A 80 -3.29 11.50 -13.17
CA GLY A 80 -2.91 12.60 -12.27
C GLY A 80 -3.68 12.52 -10.95
N VAL A 81 -2.96 12.44 -9.84
CA VAL A 81 -3.55 12.17 -8.51
C VAL A 81 -3.52 13.42 -7.63
N GLU A 82 -4.66 13.74 -7.02
CA GLU A 82 -4.80 14.71 -5.94
C GLU A 82 -5.37 13.98 -4.71
N LEU A 83 -4.68 14.04 -3.57
CA LEU A 83 -5.12 13.38 -2.34
C LEU A 83 -5.93 14.35 -1.49
N LEU A 84 -7.03 13.86 -0.91
CA LEU A 84 -7.90 14.61 0.01
C LEU A 84 -8.34 15.97 -0.57
N PRO A 85 -8.96 15.99 -1.77
CA PRO A 85 -9.27 17.23 -2.49
C PRO A 85 -10.30 18.10 -1.77
N ASP A 86 -11.22 17.51 -1.00
CA ASP A 86 -12.19 18.23 -0.17
C ASP A 86 -11.89 18.05 1.33
N PRO A 87 -11.37 19.08 2.02
CA PRO A 87 -11.10 18.99 3.46
C PRO A 87 -12.37 18.92 4.32
N ALA A 88 -13.55 19.24 3.76
CA ALA A 88 -14.83 19.11 4.45
C ALA A 88 -15.40 17.69 4.38
N ASP A 89 -14.97 16.88 3.40
CA ASP A 89 -15.38 15.48 3.25
C ASP A 89 -14.22 14.52 3.54
N ALA A 90 -14.15 14.07 4.79
CA ALA A 90 -13.15 13.10 5.23
C ALA A 90 -13.31 11.69 4.61
N TRP A 91 -14.31 11.45 3.77
CA TRP A 91 -14.47 10.22 3.00
C TRP A 91 -14.02 10.36 1.55
N HIS A 92 -13.82 11.57 1.03
CA HIS A 92 -13.27 11.81 -0.31
C HIS A 92 -11.74 11.77 -0.25
N LEU A 93 -11.18 10.62 -0.61
CA LEU A 93 -9.77 10.31 -0.34
C LEU A 93 -8.83 10.73 -1.46
N ALA A 94 -9.26 10.67 -2.72
CA ALA A 94 -8.46 11.12 -3.85
C ALA A 94 -9.31 11.41 -5.09
N ASP A 95 -8.79 12.31 -5.93
CA ASP A 95 -9.21 12.48 -7.32
C ASP A 95 -8.12 11.99 -8.27
N VAL A 96 -8.51 11.20 -9.26
CA VAL A 96 -7.62 10.72 -10.32
C VAL A 96 -8.10 11.23 -11.67
N ARG A 97 -7.42 12.23 -12.21
CA ARG A 97 -7.67 12.74 -13.56
C ARG A 97 -7.00 11.84 -14.59
N LEU A 98 -7.80 11.24 -15.46
CA LEU A 98 -7.32 10.37 -16.52
C LEU A 98 -7.17 11.16 -17.83
N ASP A 99 -5.95 11.16 -18.37
CA ASP A 99 -5.65 11.77 -19.66
C ASP A 99 -5.18 10.70 -20.65
N GLY A 100 -6.02 10.43 -21.66
CA GLY A 100 -5.79 9.45 -22.71
C GLY A 100 -5.07 10.00 -23.95
N SER A 101 -4.52 11.22 -23.89
CA SER A 101 -3.80 11.82 -25.03
C SER A 101 -2.54 11.05 -25.44
N GLY A 102 -2.01 10.18 -24.58
CA GLY A 102 -0.87 9.31 -24.89
C GLY A 102 0.45 10.06 -25.08
N ASP A 103 0.46 11.39 -24.92
CA ASP A 103 1.71 12.15 -24.90
C ASP A 103 2.49 11.71 -23.65
N PRO A 104 3.76 11.28 -23.81
CA PRO A 104 4.61 11.05 -22.65
C PRO A 104 4.62 12.33 -21.83
N ALA A 105 4.63 12.17 -20.50
CA ALA A 105 4.82 13.29 -19.59
C ALA A 105 5.91 14.20 -20.17
N PRO A 106 5.73 15.54 -20.25
CA PRO A 106 6.88 16.40 -20.48
C PRO A 106 7.93 15.96 -19.46
N GLN A 107 9.11 15.59 -19.95
CA GLN A 107 10.18 14.98 -19.18
C GLN A 107 10.35 15.85 -17.94
N ALA A 108 9.83 15.36 -16.80
CA ALA A 108 9.75 16.18 -15.61
C ALA A 108 11.17 16.59 -15.27
N ASP A 109 11.36 17.86 -14.94
CA ASP A 109 12.64 18.31 -14.41
C ASP A 109 13.03 17.33 -13.28
N PRO A 110 14.24 16.73 -13.29
CA PRO A 110 14.69 15.85 -12.22
C PRO A 110 14.53 16.47 -10.82
N ALA A 111 14.46 17.81 -10.74
CA ALA A 111 14.19 18.55 -9.51
C ALA A 111 12.73 18.53 -9.03
N ASP A 112 11.76 18.26 -9.90
CA ASP A 112 10.31 18.38 -9.61
C ASP A 112 9.69 17.10 -9.02
N GLY A 113 10.42 15.97 -8.98
CA GLY A 113 9.98 14.71 -8.36
C GLY A 113 8.76 14.02 -9.00
N ALA A 114 7.99 14.70 -9.84
CA ALA A 114 6.78 14.18 -10.48
C ALA A 114 7.05 13.13 -11.57
N GLY A 115 8.26 13.11 -12.16
CA GLY A 115 8.67 12.08 -13.11
C GLY A 115 8.97 10.74 -12.45
N ALA A 116 9.54 10.75 -11.24
CA ALA A 116 9.80 9.54 -10.46
C ALA A 116 8.50 8.84 -10.03
N ALA A 117 7.41 9.60 -9.84
CA ALA A 117 6.10 9.08 -9.45
C ALA A 117 5.43 8.19 -10.52
N TYR A 118 5.89 8.21 -11.78
CA TYR A 118 5.40 7.33 -12.85
C TYR A 118 6.42 6.28 -13.29
N ASP A 119 7.64 6.33 -12.79
CA ASP A 119 8.71 5.43 -13.19
C ASP A 119 8.39 3.98 -12.79
N GLY A 120 8.54 3.07 -13.74
CA GLY A 120 8.26 1.62 -13.57
C GLY A 120 6.81 1.23 -13.25
N LEU A 121 5.82 2.13 -13.26
CA LEU A 121 4.44 1.78 -12.88
C LEU A 121 3.82 0.70 -13.77
N ALA A 122 4.02 0.80 -15.09
CA ALA A 122 3.49 -0.16 -16.05
C ALA A 122 4.11 -1.56 -15.89
N GLU A 123 5.38 -1.62 -15.46
CA GLU A 123 6.12 -2.88 -15.23
C GLU A 123 5.57 -3.66 -14.03
N LEU A 124 4.95 -2.97 -13.08
CA LEU A 124 4.33 -3.57 -11.89
C LEU A 124 2.91 -4.08 -12.14
N ALA A 125 2.24 -3.64 -13.20
CA ALA A 125 0.84 -3.96 -13.46
C ALA A 125 0.54 -5.47 -13.60
N PRO A 126 1.39 -6.30 -14.25
CA PRO A 126 1.18 -7.75 -14.29
C PRO A 126 1.08 -8.39 -12.90
N ALA A 127 1.85 -7.89 -11.92
CA ALA A 127 1.86 -8.44 -10.56
C ALA A 127 0.55 -8.19 -9.77
N LEU A 128 -0.31 -7.26 -10.20
CA LEU A 128 -1.56 -6.94 -9.50
C LEU A 128 -2.46 -8.17 -9.31
N HIS A 129 -2.50 -9.03 -10.33
CA HIS A 129 -3.34 -10.22 -10.36
C HIS A 129 -2.64 -11.46 -9.80
N GLU A 130 -1.31 -11.46 -9.75
CA GLU A 130 -0.52 -12.58 -9.24
C GLU A 130 -0.30 -12.51 -7.72
N ARG A 131 -0.25 -11.29 -7.18
CA ARG A 131 0.00 -11.03 -5.77
C ARG A 131 -1.12 -11.61 -4.90
N HIS A 132 -0.70 -12.30 -3.85
CA HIS A 132 -1.58 -12.89 -2.85
C HIS A 132 -0.98 -12.68 -1.45
N ALA A 133 -1.83 -12.66 -0.43
CA ALA A 133 -1.35 -12.61 0.95
C ALA A 133 -0.93 -14.01 1.40
N GLY A 134 0.33 -14.18 1.76
CA GLY A 134 0.87 -15.44 2.28
C GLY A 134 0.36 -15.72 3.69
N ARG A 135 -0.53 -16.71 3.82
CA ARG A 135 -1.20 -17.08 5.09
C ARG A 135 -0.68 -18.38 5.72
N THR A 136 0.37 -18.94 5.15
CA THR A 136 1.07 -20.13 5.65
C THR A 136 2.50 -19.75 6.03
N PRO A 137 3.18 -20.54 6.87
CA PRO A 137 4.61 -20.36 7.10
C PRO A 137 5.38 -20.26 5.78
N PHE A 138 6.34 -19.35 5.72
CA PHE A 138 7.35 -19.32 4.66
C PHE A 138 8.48 -20.29 4.99
N THR A 139 9.39 -20.51 4.06
CA THR A 139 10.64 -21.23 4.33
C THR A 139 11.59 -20.33 5.13
N ASP A 140 12.49 -20.91 5.93
CA ASP A 140 13.57 -20.17 6.61
C ASP A 140 14.69 -19.68 5.67
N GLU A 141 14.54 -19.84 4.34
CA GLU A 141 15.46 -19.27 3.37
C GLU A 141 15.48 -17.74 3.48
N ARG A 142 16.69 -17.19 3.65
CA ARG A 142 16.87 -15.74 3.77
C ARG A 142 16.65 -15.06 2.43
N VAL A 143 15.89 -13.96 2.45
CA VAL A 143 15.74 -13.09 1.29
C VAL A 143 17.10 -12.41 1.06
N PRO A 144 17.65 -12.47 -0.16
CA PRO A 144 18.89 -11.79 -0.50
C PRO A 144 18.82 -10.28 -0.18
N PRO A 145 19.87 -9.68 0.42
CA PRO A 145 19.89 -8.26 0.74
C PRO A 145 19.59 -7.35 -0.45
N GLU A 146 20.01 -7.75 -1.65
CA GLU A 146 19.80 -6.98 -2.89
C GLU A 146 18.31 -6.85 -3.22
N LEU A 147 17.51 -7.89 -2.95
CA LEU A 147 16.06 -7.80 -3.10
C LEU A 147 15.46 -6.87 -2.04
N LEU A 148 15.91 -6.97 -0.79
CA LEU A 148 15.43 -6.11 0.30
C LEU A 148 15.76 -4.63 0.04
N ASP A 149 16.93 -4.33 -0.53
CA ASP A 149 17.31 -2.99 -0.95
C ASP A 149 16.41 -2.47 -2.09
N GLY A 150 16.08 -3.34 -3.07
CA GLY A 150 15.11 -3.02 -4.13
C GLY A 150 13.70 -2.74 -3.61
N LEU A 151 13.25 -3.49 -2.59
CA LEU A 151 12.00 -3.20 -1.90
C LEU A 151 12.08 -1.87 -1.13
N GLY A 152 13.21 -1.57 -0.50
CA GLY A 152 13.47 -0.27 0.13
C GLY A 152 13.38 0.90 -0.85
N ALA A 153 14.02 0.77 -2.02
CA ALA A 153 13.95 1.75 -3.10
C ALA A 153 12.51 1.92 -3.62
N SER A 154 11.76 0.82 -3.75
CA SER A 154 10.34 0.85 -4.13
C SER A 154 9.50 1.64 -3.14
N ALA A 155 9.70 1.47 -1.84
CA ALA A 155 9.00 2.27 -0.84
C ALA A 155 9.32 3.77 -0.98
N LEU A 156 10.60 4.12 -1.20
CA LEU A 156 11.07 5.50 -1.31
C LEU A 156 10.46 6.26 -2.48
N ILE A 157 10.22 5.60 -3.62
CA ILE A 157 9.58 6.22 -4.80
C ILE A 157 8.19 6.78 -4.46
N GLU A 158 7.47 6.11 -3.56
CA GLU A 158 6.13 6.53 -3.11
C GLU A 158 6.17 7.33 -1.79
N GLY A 159 7.37 7.75 -1.35
CA GLY A 159 7.57 8.54 -0.13
C GLY A 159 7.50 7.74 1.18
N GLY A 160 7.48 6.40 1.10
CA GLY A 160 7.58 5.50 2.25
C GLY A 160 9.04 5.11 2.55
N ARG A 161 9.26 4.52 3.72
CA ARG A 161 10.54 3.92 4.10
C ARG A 161 10.31 2.50 4.59
N LEU A 162 10.92 1.53 3.93
CA LEU A 162 10.95 0.14 4.38
C LEU A 162 12.25 -0.09 5.15
N VAL A 163 12.15 -0.54 6.39
CA VAL A 163 13.31 -0.83 7.24
C VAL A 163 13.15 -2.20 7.85
N LEU A 164 14.20 -3.01 7.70
CA LEU A 164 14.30 -4.27 8.41
C LEU A 164 14.56 -3.97 9.88
N PRO A 165 13.95 -4.70 10.83
CA PRO A 165 14.20 -4.54 12.26
C PRO A 165 15.61 -4.99 12.69
N GLY A 166 16.57 -5.06 11.77
CA GLY A 166 17.97 -5.37 12.04
C GLY A 166 18.54 -4.37 13.04
N GLY A 167 18.87 -4.86 14.25
CA GLY A 167 19.34 -4.04 15.36
C GLY A 167 18.37 -3.98 16.55
N LEU A 168 17.13 -4.44 16.39
CA LEU A 168 16.22 -4.64 17.52
C LEU A 168 16.57 -5.93 18.27
N PRO A 169 16.38 -5.98 19.61
CA PRO A 169 16.52 -7.21 20.36
C PRO A 169 15.59 -8.29 19.80
N GLU A 170 16.08 -9.53 19.74
CA GLU A 170 15.32 -10.68 19.23
C GLU A 170 13.98 -10.86 19.97
N GLU A 171 13.95 -10.57 21.28
CA GLU A 171 12.74 -10.61 22.09
C GLU A 171 11.67 -9.64 21.60
N SER A 172 12.06 -8.43 21.20
CA SER A 172 11.14 -7.42 20.66
C SER A 172 10.55 -7.90 19.33
N VAL A 173 11.37 -8.46 18.45
CA VAL A 173 10.88 -9.05 17.18
C VAL A 173 9.90 -10.19 17.45
N ARG A 174 10.20 -11.07 18.41
CA ARG A 174 9.29 -12.16 18.84
C ARG A 174 7.98 -11.62 19.42
N GLU A 175 8.03 -10.52 20.17
CA GLU A 175 6.83 -9.88 20.73
C GLU A 175 5.92 -9.33 19.62
N LEU A 176 6.52 -8.70 18.61
CA LEU A 176 5.82 -8.17 17.45
C LEU A 176 5.15 -9.29 16.62
N VAL A 177 5.84 -10.43 16.43
CA VAL A 177 5.27 -11.62 15.81
C VAL A 177 4.08 -12.15 16.61
N ARG A 178 4.21 -12.25 17.94
CA ARG A 178 3.11 -12.69 18.82
C ARG A 178 1.91 -11.76 18.76
N ALA A 179 2.13 -10.45 18.83
CA ALA A 179 1.06 -9.45 18.74
C ALA A 179 0.33 -9.52 17.39
N SER A 180 1.08 -9.67 16.30
CA SER A 180 0.53 -9.86 14.95
C SER A 180 -0.29 -11.15 14.84
N GLY A 181 0.22 -12.27 15.34
CA GLY A 181 -0.52 -13.54 15.34
C GLY A 181 -1.80 -13.46 16.17
N ALA A 182 -1.77 -12.75 17.31
CA ALA A 182 -2.97 -12.49 18.11
C ALA A 182 -4.00 -11.64 17.35
N PHE A 183 -3.55 -10.58 16.68
CA PHE A 183 -4.40 -9.73 15.84
C PHE A 183 -5.09 -10.54 14.74
N GLU A 184 -4.34 -11.35 13.99
CA GLU A 184 -4.91 -12.22 12.94
C GLU A 184 -5.87 -13.28 13.51
N ALA A 185 -5.59 -13.83 14.70
CA ALA A 185 -6.48 -14.82 15.33
C ALA A 185 -7.86 -14.24 15.69
N THR A 186 -7.94 -12.94 16.01
CA THR A 186 -9.24 -12.28 16.24
C THR A 186 -10.11 -12.15 14.98
N ASP A 187 -9.53 -12.40 13.80
CA ASP A 187 -10.22 -12.45 12.51
C ASP A 187 -10.66 -13.88 12.11
N GLY A 188 -10.58 -14.84 13.04
CA GLY A 188 -10.95 -16.23 12.75
C GLY A 188 -9.92 -16.99 11.90
N ALA A 189 -8.77 -16.38 11.59
CA ALA A 189 -7.60 -17.09 11.09
C ALA A 189 -6.97 -17.86 12.26
N ALA A 190 -7.45 -19.09 12.50
CA ALA A 190 -6.98 -19.90 13.61
C ALA A 190 -5.45 -20.14 13.52
N GLY A 191 -4.71 -19.54 14.46
CA GLY A 191 -3.33 -19.87 14.81
C GLY A 191 -2.38 -20.08 13.64
N GLN A 192 -2.11 -19.02 12.85
CA GLN A 192 -1.01 -19.09 11.90
C GLN A 192 0.29 -19.37 12.65
N SER A 193 0.90 -20.52 12.36
CA SER A 193 2.31 -20.72 12.68
C SER A 193 3.13 -19.81 11.78
N PHE A 194 4.11 -19.14 12.37
CA PHE A 194 5.19 -18.50 11.62
C PHE A 194 6.31 -19.50 11.42
N GLU A 195 7.13 -19.25 10.41
CA GLU A 195 8.46 -19.83 10.27
C GLU A 195 9.33 -19.52 11.50
N GLU A 196 10.43 -20.27 11.69
CA GLU A 196 11.29 -20.10 12.88
C GLU A 196 11.99 -18.73 12.85
N HIS A 197 12.36 -18.26 11.66
CA HIS A 197 13.08 -17.00 11.46
C HIS A 197 12.33 -16.08 10.48
N PRO A 198 11.20 -15.48 10.89
CA PRO A 198 10.41 -14.66 9.99
C PRO A 198 11.14 -13.37 9.59
N GLN A 199 11.13 -13.07 8.29
CA GLN A 199 11.77 -11.87 7.75
C GLN A 199 10.76 -10.73 7.68
N LEU A 200 10.80 -9.89 8.71
CA LEU A 200 9.89 -8.78 8.90
C LEU A 200 10.50 -7.48 8.38
N ALA A 201 9.64 -6.55 7.98
CA ALA A 201 10.00 -5.18 7.65
C ALA A 201 8.92 -4.21 8.14
N LEU A 202 9.36 -3.06 8.65
CA LEU A 202 8.50 -1.96 9.03
C LEU A 202 8.40 -1.00 7.85
N LEU A 203 7.19 -0.69 7.41
CA LEU A 203 6.95 0.40 6.48
C LEU A 203 6.49 1.62 7.27
N GLY A 204 7.16 2.75 7.06
CA GLY A 204 6.84 4.02 7.71
C GLY A 204 6.83 5.21 6.77
N THR A 205 6.36 6.33 7.29
CA THR A 205 6.26 7.64 6.63
C THR A 205 6.79 8.75 7.54
N SER A 206 7.02 9.95 7.01
CA SER A 206 7.48 11.10 7.81
C SER A 206 6.48 11.55 8.89
N GLY A 207 5.19 11.30 8.65
CA GLY A 207 4.09 11.66 9.55
C GLY A 207 3.05 10.55 9.65
N ASP A 208 1.95 10.86 10.33
CA ASP A 208 0.82 9.95 10.52
C ASP A 208 -0.55 10.58 10.22
N THR A 209 -0.56 11.58 9.33
CA THR A 209 -1.81 12.19 8.86
C THR A 209 -2.57 11.24 7.90
N PRO A 210 -3.86 11.50 7.61
CA PRO A 210 -4.58 10.76 6.56
C PRO A 210 -3.83 10.71 5.21
N ALA A 211 -3.18 11.81 4.83
CA ALA A 211 -2.35 11.86 3.62
C ALA A 211 -1.12 10.95 3.72
N ASP A 212 -0.45 10.91 4.87
CA ASP A 212 0.69 10.02 5.10
C ASP A 212 0.26 8.55 5.03
N ARG A 213 -0.90 8.21 5.60
CA ARG A 213 -1.45 6.84 5.57
C ARG A 213 -1.85 6.42 4.14
N LEU A 214 -2.41 7.33 3.33
CA LEU A 214 -2.67 7.08 1.90
C LEU A 214 -1.37 6.85 1.12
N ARG A 215 -0.32 7.65 1.38
CA ARG A 215 1.01 7.44 0.78
C ARG A 215 1.63 6.12 1.23
N ALA A 216 1.51 5.78 2.50
CA ALA A 216 1.95 4.49 3.03
C ALA A 216 1.24 3.32 2.35
N GLY A 217 -0.06 3.43 2.08
CA GLY A 217 -0.81 2.45 1.28
C GLY A 217 -0.26 2.28 -0.13
N GLN A 218 0.07 3.39 -0.81
CA GLN A 218 0.69 3.36 -2.13
C GLN A 218 2.09 2.73 -2.11
N ALA A 219 2.94 3.13 -1.15
CA ALA A 219 4.27 2.55 -0.96
C ALA A 219 4.21 1.07 -0.64
N MET A 220 3.30 0.66 0.25
CA MET A 220 3.04 -0.73 0.59
C MET A 220 2.69 -1.52 -0.68
N GLN A 221 1.74 -1.04 -1.47
CA GLN A 221 1.34 -1.76 -2.68
C GLN A 221 2.50 -1.90 -3.67
N ARG A 222 3.28 -0.83 -3.90
CA ARG A 222 4.46 -0.89 -4.76
C ARG A 222 5.45 -1.95 -4.30
N VAL A 223 5.77 -1.97 -3.00
CA VAL A 223 6.67 -2.97 -2.39
C VAL A 223 6.13 -4.39 -2.57
N LEU A 224 4.85 -4.62 -2.32
CA LEU A 224 4.26 -5.96 -2.44
C LEU A 224 4.25 -6.47 -3.89
N LEU A 225 4.03 -5.58 -4.86
CA LEU A 225 4.09 -5.92 -6.29
C LEU A 225 5.52 -6.19 -6.74
N GLN A 226 6.48 -5.35 -6.34
CA GLN A 226 7.90 -5.60 -6.60
C GLN A 226 8.34 -6.94 -6.01
N ALA A 227 8.00 -7.22 -4.75
CA ALA A 227 8.27 -8.50 -4.11
C ALA A 227 7.69 -9.68 -4.89
N THR A 228 6.49 -9.52 -5.46
CA THR A 228 5.86 -10.56 -6.30
C THR A 228 6.65 -10.80 -7.58
N LEU A 229 7.13 -9.74 -8.25
CA LEU A 229 7.98 -9.85 -9.44
C LEU A 229 9.34 -10.49 -9.12
N ASP A 230 9.87 -10.23 -7.93
CA ASP A 230 11.11 -10.82 -7.43
C ASP A 230 10.95 -12.27 -6.91
N GLY A 231 9.74 -12.84 -7.04
CA GLY A 231 9.44 -14.22 -6.64
C GLY A 231 9.22 -14.43 -5.14
N LEU A 232 9.07 -13.34 -4.38
CA LEU A 232 8.82 -13.38 -2.94
C LEU A 232 7.33 -13.51 -2.62
N SER A 233 7.04 -14.32 -1.61
CA SER A 233 5.75 -14.27 -0.90
C SER A 233 5.76 -13.13 0.12
N SER A 234 4.61 -12.50 0.31
CA SER A 234 4.46 -11.41 1.28
C SER A 234 3.16 -11.49 2.08
N SER A 235 3.18 -11.01 3.33
CA SER A 235 1.98 -10.85 4.15
C SER A 235 2.00 -9.54 4.90
N VAL A 236 0.86 -8.83 4.90
CA VAL A 236 0.65 -7.63 5.70
C VAL A 236 0.05 -8.09 7.03
N LEU A 237 0.78 -7.91 8.12
CA LEU A 237 0.47 -8.58 9.38
C LEU A 237 -0.46 -7.77 10.28
N SER A 238 -0.03 -6.57 10.67
CA SER A 238 -0.78 -5.77 11.62
C SER A 238 -0.38 -4.29 11.57
N PRO A 239 -1.30 -3.39 11.90
CA PRO A 239 -0.99 -1.97 12.11
C PRO A 239 -0.37 -1.75 13.51
N PRO A 240 0.31 -0.62 13.76
CA PRO A 240 0.98 -0.34 15.04
C PRO A 240 0.05 -0.36 16.25
N GLU A 241 -1.24 -0.06 16.09
CA GLU A 241 -2.23 -0.09 17.17
C GLU A 241 -2.42 -1.48 17.78
N ALA A 242 -2.06 -2.54 17.04
CA ALA A 242 -2.14 -3.91 17.52
C ALA A 242 -0.90 -4.33 18.34
N TRP A 243 0.12 -3.48 18.42
CA TRP A 243 1.41 -3.84 19.01
C TRP A 243 1.45 -3.58 20.52
N PRO A 244 2.36 -4.26 21.24
CA PRO A 244 2.56 -3.98 22.67
C PRO A 244 2.96 -2.52 22.86
N GLY A 245 2.40 -1.86 23.88
CA GLY A 245 2.67 -0.44 24.17
C GLY A 245 4.13 -0.10 24.55
N THR A 246 4.99 -1.11 24.62
CA THR A 246 6.46 -1.00 24.79
C THR A 246 7.19 -0.74 23.47
N TRP A 247 6.53 -0.91 22.32
CA TRP A 247 7.13 -0.60 21.03
C TRP A 247 7.14 0.91 20.79
N PRO A 248 8.31 1.55 20.62
CA PRO A 248 8.34 2.96 20.31
C PRO A 248 7.72 3.16 18.94
N ASP A 249 6.56 3.79 18.91
CA ASP A 249 5.77 4.05 17.71
C ASP A 249 6.39 5.20 16.89
N GLY A 250 7.71 5.14 16.66
CA GLY A 250 8.54 6.22 16.10
C GLY A 250 8.31 7.60 16.71
N ALA A 251 7.67 7.68 17.89
CA ALA A 251 7.02 8.89 18.39
C ALA A 251 7.99 9.86 19.06
N ASP A 252 9.13 9.38 19.53
CA ASP A 252 10.12 10.18 20.27
C ASP A 252 11.08 10.92 19.33
N GLY A 253 10.51 11.54 18.31
CA GLY A 253 11.18 12.52 17.45
C GLY A 253 10.86 13.97 17.82
N ALA A 254 10.33 14.25 19.01
CA ALA A 254 10.03 15.61 19.45
C ALA A 254 10.75 15.97 20.76
N ALA A 255 11.79 16.80 20.62
CA ALA A 255 12.39 17.65 21.65
C ALA A 255 13.07 16.97 22.86
N GLY A 256 14.28 16.43 22.66
CA GLY A 256 15.18 16.12 23.77
C GLY A 256 16.44 15.41 23.32
N ASP A 257 17.60 16.09 23.44
CA ASP A 257 18.96 15.59 23.25
C ASP A 257 19.30 14.83 21.95
N ALA A 258 20.05 15.52 21.08
CA ALA A 258 20.66 15.02 19.84
C ALA A 258 21.70 13.88 20.02
N ARG A 259 21.75 13.23 21.19
CA ARG A 259 22.61 12.07 21.50
C ARG A 259 21.83 10.79 21.82
N ALA A 260 20.50 10.82 21.86
CA ALA A 260 19.63 9.66 22.11
C ALA A 260 18.72 9.31 20.91
N ALA A 261 19.18 9.56 19.68
CA ALA A 261 18.45 9.24 18.45
C ALA A 261 18.56 7.73 18.12
N THR A 262 17.75 6.90 18.78
CA THR A 262 17.65 5.44 18.49
C THR A 262 16.22 5.01 18.12
N GLY A 263 15.43 5.91 17.52
CA GLY A 263 14.25 5.50 16.77
C GLY A 263 14.65 4.85 15.44
N PRO A 264 13.88 3.88 14.91
CA PRO A 264 14.18 3.33 13.59
C PRO A 264 14.15 4.44 12.51
N PRO A 265 15.03 4.38 11.49
CA PRO A 265 15.10 5.39 10.43
C PRO A 265 13.86 5.45 9.52
N THR A 266 12.78 4.73 9.87
CA THR A 266 11.49 4.64 9.16
C THR A 266 10.66 5.91 9.22
N GLY A 267 10.83 6.73 10.25
CA GLY A 267 9.80 7.70 10.66
C GLY A 267 8.64 7.01 11.41
N ARG A 268 7.43 7.55 11.29
CA ARG A 268 6.20 6.99 11.87
C ARG A 268 5.85 5.68 11.19
N VAL A 269 5.80 4.61 11.97
CA VAL A 269 5.51 3.28 11.45
C VAL A 269 4.03 3.20 11.09
N GLN A 270 3.74 2.58 9.95
CA GLN A 270 2.40 2.50 9.38
C GLN A 270 1.90 1.05 9.36
N VAL A 271 2.78 0.11 9.05
CA VAL A 271 2.43 -1.31 8.96
C VAL A 271 3.65 -2.22 9.06
N LEU A 272 3.44 -3.44 9.56
CA LEU A 272 4.41 -4.54 9.52
C LEU A 272 4.14 -5.45 8.33
N VAL A 273 5.18 -5.76 7.58
CA VAL A 273 5.14 -6.68 6.44
C VAL A 273 6.11 -7.84 6.67
N ARG A 274 5.72 -9.04 6.29
CA ARG A 274 6.54 -10.25 6.26
C ARG A 274 6.88 -10.61 4.81
N PHE A 275 8.12 -11.00 4.55
CA PHE A 275 8.60 -11.50 3.25
C PHE A 275 9.26 -12.87 3.39
N GLY A 276 9.29 -13.65 2.31
CA GLY A 276 10.01 -14.91 2.26
C GLY A 276 9.64 -15.73 1.03
N TYR A 277 9.98 -17.02 1.03
CA TYR A 277 9.60 -17.95 -0.02
C TYR A 277 8.55 -18.92 0.50
N GLY A 278 7.50 -19.17 -0.26
CA GLY A 278 6.39 -19.97 0.21
C GLY A 278 5.42 -20.38 -0.90
N PRO A 279 4.50 -21.30 -0.59
CA PRO A 279 3.49 -21.69 -1.55
C PRO A 279 2.55 -20.53 -1.85
N ARG A 280 2.04 -20.50 -3.08
CA ARG A 280 1.01 -19.53 -3.45
C ARG A 280 -0.25 -19.77 -2.64
N SER A 281 -0.74 -18.73 -1.98
CA SER A 281 -2.02 -18.78 -1.26
C SER A 281 -3.18 -18.52 -2.23
N PRO A 282 -4.38 -19.12 -2.00
CA PRO A 282 -5.56 -18.80 -2.78
C PRO A 282 -5.85 -17.30 -2.80
N VAL A 283 -6.26 -16.79 -3.96
CA VAL A 283 -6.65 -15.39 -4.10
C VAL A 283 -7.93 -15.16 -3.30
N ALA A 284 -7.87 -14.26 -2.31
CA ALA A 284 -9.07 -13.88 -1.56
C ALA A 284 -10.10 -13.26 -2.51
N PRO A 285 -11.41 -13.49 -2.31
CA PRO A 285 -12.44 -12.94 -3.17
C PRO A 285 -12.41 -11.40 -3.15
N ARG A 286 -12.76 -10.79 -4.28
CA ARG A 286 -12.92 -9.35 -4.43
C ARG A 286 -14.35 -8.98 -4.79
N ARG A 287 -14.81 -7.84 -4.29
CA ARG A 287 -16.08 -7.22 -4.68
C ARG A 287 -16.03 -6.95 -6.18
N PRO A 288 -17.08 -7.34 -6.93
CA PRO A 288 -17.14 -7.07 -8.37
C PRO A 288 -17.12 -5.55 -8.60
N VAL A 289 -16.53 -5.13 -9.74
CA VAL A 289 -16.41 -3.70 -10.07
C VAL A 289 -17.75 -2.96 -10.04
N THR A 290 -18.84 -3.64 -10.39
CA THR A 290 -20.21 -3.11 -10.37
C THR A 290 -20.72 -2.73 -8.99
N GLU A 291 -20.14 -3.28 -7.91
CA GLU A 291 -20.49 -2.95 -6.52
C GLU A 291 -19.68 -1.78 -5.96
N VAL A 292 -18.57 -1.41 -6.60
CA VAL A 292 -17.65 -0.38 -6.08
C VAL A 292 -17.53 0.82 -7.02
N LEU A 293 -17.77 0.66 -8.33
CA LEU A 293 -17.68 1.72 -9.32
C LEU A 293 -19.08 2.19 -9.73
N SER A 294 -19.29 3.49 -9.65
CA SER A 294 -20.45 4.16 -10.22
C SER A 294 -20.02 5.21 -11.24
N PHE A 295 -20.87 5.43 -12.25
CA PHE A 295 -20.68 6.47 -13.25
C PHE A 295 -21.63 7.63 -12.94
N ALA A 296 -21.10 8.83 -12.86
CA ALA A 296 -21.88 10.05 -12.73
C ALA A 296 -21.60 10.96 -13.93
N ASP A 297 -22.68 11.53 -14.46
CA ASP A 297 -22.63 12.48 -15.59
C ASP A 297 -22.35 13.90 -15.11
#